data_AF-A0A427K5X2-F1
#
_entry.id   AF-A0A427K5X2-F1
#
_cell.length_a   1.000
_cell.length_b   1.000
_cell.length_c   1.000
_cell.angle_alpha   90.00
_cell.angle_beta   90.00
_cell.angle_gamma   90.00
#
_symmetry.space_group_name_H-M   'P 1'
#
loop_
_entity.id
_entity.type
_entity.pdbx_description
1 polymer ?
#
loop_
_entity_poly.entity_id
_entity_poly.type
_entity_poly.pdbx_seq_one_letter_code
_entity_poly.pdbx_strand_id
1 'polypeptide(L)' 'MPVDRECERCSGRGYKRMPASRAYRAVSLLLPNLHERTWNRNWKPFFEMLVTKCEIEESHADTQFRKVTKQK' A
#
# COMPACT_ATOMS: atom_id res chain seq x y z
N MET A 1 -4.27 32.06 2.26
CA MET A 1 -4.50 30.80 3.01
C MET A 1 -4.50 29.66 2.00
N PRO A 2 -3.66 28.62 2.15
CA PRO A 2 -3.80 27.40 1.36
C PRO A 2 -5.16 26.75 1.64
N VAL A 3 -5.80 26.21 0.60
CA VAL A 3 -7.04 25.45 0.74
C VAL A 3 -6.69 23.98 0.60
N ASP A 4 -6.74 23.25 1.71
CA ASP A 4 -6.60 21.81 1.70
C ASP A 4 -7.86 21.19 1.08
N ARG A 5 -7.66 20.35 0.06
CA ARG A 5 -8.73 19.55 -0.56
C ARG A 5 -8.41 18.08 -0.38
N GLU A 6 -9.43 17.29 -0.09
CA GLU A 6 -9.27 15.84 -0.01
C GLU A 6 -8.84 15.31 -1.38
N CYS A 7 -7.77 14.52 -1.43
CA CYS A 7 -7.25 14.01 -2.69
C CYS A 7 -8.28 13.08 -3.36
N GLU A 8 -8.81 13.46 -4.52
CA GLU A 8 -9.83 12.69 -5.25
C GLU A 8 -9.38 11.28 -5.66
N ARG A 9 -8.06 11.04 -5.74
CA ARG A 9 -7.51 9.72 -6.07
C ARG A 9 -7.52 8.76 -4.89
N CYS A 10 -7.37 9.26 -3.67
CA CYS A 10 -7.22 8.41 -2.48
C CYS A 10 -8.22 8.66 -1.36
N SER A 11 -9.01 9.74 -1.43
CA SER A 11 -9.87 10.23 -0.35
C SER A 11 -9.08 10.40 0.95
N GLY A 12 -7.92 11.07 0.86
CA GLY A 12 -7.04 11.28 2.01
C GLY A 12 -6.38 10.02 2.61
N ARG A 13 -6.63 8.82 2.06
CA ARG A 13 -6.08 7.55 2.57
C ARG A 13 -4.66 7.22 2.10
N GLY A 14 -4.13 7.99 1.15
CA GLY A 14 -2.83 7.70 0.54
C GLY A 14 -2.91 6.65 -0.56
N TYR A 15 -2.14 5.56 -0.51
CA TYR A 15 -2.32 4.48 -1.49
C TYR A 15 -3.59 3.65 -1.23
N LYS A 16 -4.28 3.23 -2.31
CA LYS A 16 -5.42 2.31 -2.18
C LYS A 16 -4.90 0.91 -1.80
N ARG A 17 -5.24 0.45 -0.59
CA ARG A 17 -4.89 -0.91 -0.14
C ARG A 17 -5.42 -1.96 -1.11
N MET A 18 -4.53 -2.79 -1.66
CA MET A 18 -4.92 -3.93 -2.46
C MET A 18 -5.31 -5.09 -1.52
N PRO A 19 -6.51 -5.68 -1.67
CA PRO A 19 -6.86 -6.87 -0.90
C PRO A 19 -5.91 -8.03 -1.21
N ALA A 20 -5.48 -8.75 -0.17
CA ALA A 20 -4.60 -9.92 -0.31
C ALA A 20 -5.22 -11.02 -1.20
N SER A 21 -6.55 -11.12 -1.26
CA SER A 21 -7.25 -12.05 -2.15
C SER A 21 -7.03 -11.75 -3.64
N ARG A 22 -6.85 -10.46 -3.99
CA ARG A 22 -6.54 -10.05 -5.37
C ARG A 22 -5.10 -10.42 -5.73
N ALA A 23 -4.17 -10.24 -4.80
CA ALA A 23 -2.78 -10.68 -4.96
C ALA A 23 -2.70 -12.21 -5.10
N TYR A 24 -3.40 -12.96 -4.24
CA TYR A 24 -3.48 -14.41 -4.32
C TYR A 24 -3.92 -14.88 -5.72
N ARG A 25 -5.04 -14.36 -6.23
CA ARG A 25 -5.55 -14.72 -7.57
C ARG A 25 -4.50 -14.51 -8.66
N ALA A 26 -3.77 -13.40 -8.62
CA ALA A 26 -2.73 -13.11 -9.62
C ALA A 26 -1.53 -14.07 -9.49
N VAL A 27 -1.09 -14.34 -8.26
CA VAL A 27 0.05 -15.24 -8.00
C VAL A 27 -0.30 -16.69 -8.34
N SER A 28 -1.53 -17.14 -8.07
CA SER A 28 -2.00 -18.48 -8.41
C SER A 28 -2.02 -18.74 -9.92
N LEU A 29 -2.11 -17.71 -10.77
CA LEU A 29 -1.97 -17.89 -12.22
C LEU A 29 -0.54 -18.26 -12.64
N LEU A 30 0.45 -17.81 -11.88
CA LEU A 30 1.87 -18.09 -12.10
C LEU A 30 2.32 -19.36 -11.37
N LEU A 31 1.67 -19.67 -10.25
CA LEU A 31 1.96 -20.82 -9.38
C LEU A 31 0.69 -21.64 -9.15
N PRO A 32 0.28 -22.48 -10.12
CA PRO A 32 -0.99 -23.21 -10.07
C PRO A 32 -1.10 -24.22 -8.90
N ASN A 33 0.04 -24.66 -8.35
CA ASN A 33 0.08 -25.56 -7.19
C ASN A 33 0.09 -24.81 -5.84
N LEU A 34 -0.02 -23.48 -5.85
CA LEU A 34 -0.07 -22.70 -4.62
C LEU A 34 -1.45 -22.80 -3.98
N HIS A 35 -1.53 -23.54 -2.89
CA HIS A 35 -2.78 -23.71 -2.15
C HIS A 35 -3.07 -22.51 -1.23
N GLU A 36 -4.35 -22.14 -1.09
CA GLU A 36 -4.81 -21.04 -0.23
C GLU A 36 -4.35 -21.16 1.23
N ARG A 37 -4.24 -22.38 1.77
CA ARG A 37 -3.69 -22.59 3.12
C ARG A 37 -2.22 -22.16 3.22
N THR A 38 -1.42 -22.49 2.21
CA THR A 38 -0.01 -22.09 2.12
C THR A 38 0.12 -20.59 1.91
N TRP A 39 -0.75 -20.01 1.07
CA TRP A 39 -0.83 -18.56 0.89
C TRP A 39 -1.07 -17.86 2.23
N ASN A 40 -2.14 -18.22 2.94
CA ASN A 40 -2.53 -17.56 4.18
C ASN A 40 -1.47 -17.70 5.29
N ARG A 41 -0.77 -18.83 5.36
CA ARG A 41 0.25 -19.07 6.40
C ARG A 41 1.59 -18.42 6.10
N ASN A 42 2.06 -18.48 4.85
CA ASN A 42 3.46 -18.17 4.53
C ASN A 42 3.61 -16.92 3.63
N TRP A 43 2.66 -16.66 2.75
CA TRP A 43 2.78 -15.60 1.72
C TRP A 43 2.03 -14.33 2.10
N LYS A 44 0.84 -14.47 2.70
CA LYS A 44 0.04 -13.34 3.15
C LYS A 44 0.81 -12.44 4.13
N PRO A 45 1.53 -12.95 5.14
CA PRO A 45 2.35 -12.09 6.01
C PRO A 45 3.43 -11.32 5.25
N PHE A 46 4.06 -11.94 4.25
CA PHE A 46 5.04 -11.27 3.40
C PHE A 46 4.39 -10.18 2.53
N PHE A 47 3.23 -10.46 1.93
CA PHE A 47 2.45 -9.46 1.21
C PHE A 47 2.07 -8.27 2.11
N GLU A 48 1.61 -8.54 3.34
CA GLU A 48 1.27 -7.50 4.31
C GLU A 48 2.51 -6.66 4.70
N MET A 49 3.69 -7.29 4.86
CA MET A 49 4.93 -6.57 5.11
C MET A 49 5.31 -5.62 3.96
N LEU A 50 5.09 -6.03 2.70
CA LEU A 50 5.31 -5.15 1.54
C LEU A 50 4.34 -3.97 1.53
N VAL A 51 3.08 -4.20 1.89
CA VAL A 51 2.07 -3.14 2.03
C VAL A 51 2.48 -2.14 3.11
N THR A 52 2.92 -2.62 4.27
CA THR A 52 3.44 -1.76 5.36
C THR A 52 4.67 -0.97 4.91
N LYS A 53 5.54 -1.55 4.08
CA LYS A 53 6.70 -0.80 3.55
C LYS A 53 6.24 0.38 2.69
N CYS A 54 5.21 0.22 1.85
CA CYS A 54 4.64 1.34 1.09
C CYS A 54 4.09 2.45 2.00
N GLU A 55 3.44 2.11 3.11
CA GLU A 55 2.97 3.09 4.13
C GLU A 55 4.11 3.90 4.72
N ILE A 56 5.20 3.22 5.08
CA ILE A 56 6.38 3.86 5.67
C ILE A 56 6.99 4.85 4.68
N GLU A 57 7.15 4.44 3.42
CA GLU A 57 7.73 5.31 2.39
C GLU A 57 6.81 6.50 2.04
N GLU A 58 5.49 6.30 2.04
CA GLU A 58 4.55 7.41 1.85
C GLU A 58 4.66 8.43 2.98
N SER A 59 4.69 7.97 4.24
CA SER A 59 4.88 8.84 5.41
C SER A 59 6.23 9.56 5.38
N HIS A 60 7.28 8.88 4.93
CA HIS A 60 8.59 9.48 4.73
C HIS A 60 8.53 10.59 3.66
N ALA A 61 7.91 10.32 2.52
CA ALA A 61 7.75 11.28 1.44
C ALA A 61 6.93 12.51 1.86
N ASP A 62 5.81 12.32 2.57
CA ASP A 62 5.02 13.42 3.13
C ASP A 62 5.85 14.25 4.12
N THR A 63 6.63 13.59 4.98
CA THR A 63 7.53 14.28 5.91
C THR A 63 8.57 15.12 5.19
N GLN A 64 9.22 14.59 4.14
CA GLN A 64 10.19 15.37 3.35
C GLN A 64 9.53 16.51 2.59
N PHE A 65 8.36 16.25 1.98
CA PHE A 65 7.59 17.27 1.29
C PHE A 65 7.29 18.43 2.23
N ARG A 66 6.68 18.17 3.39
CA ARG A 66 6.37 19.18 4.40
C ARG A 66 7.58 20.01 4.85
N LYS A 67 8.81 19.46 4.84
CA LYS A 67 10.00 20.27 5.15
C LYS A 67 10.29 21.31 4.09
N VAL A 68 10.14 20.96 2.82
CA VAL A 68 10.44 21.83 1.68
C VAL A 68 9.29 22.80 1.40
N THR A 69 8.04 22.38 1.59
CA THR A 69 6.85 23.20 1.36
C THR A 69 6.46 24.06 2.56
N LYS A 70 7.20 24.03 3.68
CA LYS A 70 6.89 24.81 4.89
C LYS A 70 7.06 26.34 4.76
N GLN A 71 7.30 26.88 3.58
CA GLN A 71 7.26 28.33 3.32
C GLN A 71 6.70 28.65 1.92
N LYS A 72 5.41 28.98 1.85
CA LYS A 72 4.89 30.31 1.50
C LYS A 72 3.43 30.46 1.91
#